data_AF-A0A3R6RUL5-F1
#
_entry.id   AF-A0A3R6RUL5-F1
#
_cell.length_a   1.000
_cell.length_b   1.000
_cell.length_c   1.000
_cell.angle_alpha   90.00
_cell.angle_beta   90.00
_cell.angle_gamma   90.00
#
_symmetry.space_group_name_H-M   'P 1'
#
loop_
_entity.id
_entity.type
_entity.pdbx_description
1 polymer ?
#
loop_
_entity_poly.entity_id
_entity_poly.type
_entity_poly.pdbx_seq_one_letter_code
_entity_poly.pdbx_strand_id
1 'polypeptide(L)' 'MVKLVGYVEMKKKVGKILFVEQDGVDGCVGKATEKIFLFDDLSQKIKPDSVGHEVIISYSCGYNGKAYVADVVVK' A
#
# COMPACT_ATOMS: atom_id res chain seq x y z
N MET A 1 -2.24 -12.63 1.45
CA MET A 1 -2.84 -11.86 0.35
C MET A 1 -3.17 -10.48 0.88
N VAL A 2 -2.80 -9.40 0.17
CA VAL A 2 -2.93 -8.03 0.68
C VAL A 2 -4.15 -7.37 0.04
N LYS A 3 -5.12 -6.95 0.86
CA LYS A 3 -6.36 -6.33 0.40
C LYS A 3 -6.39 -4.86 0.80
N LEU A 4 -6.76 -3.98 -0.14
CA LEU A 4 -6.92 -2.56 0.14
C LEU A 4 -8.24 -2.31 0.87
N VAL A 5 -8.17 -1.80 2.10
CA VAL A 5 -9.34 -1.50 2.95
C VAL A 5 -9.74 -0.03 2.86
N GLY A 6 -8.81 0.86 2.55
CA GLY A 6 -9.09 2.27 2.33
C GLY A 6 -7.82 3.06 2.06
N TYR A 7 -7.97 4.36 1.82
CA TYR A 7 -6.85 5.28 1.72
C TYR A 7 -7.23 6.69 2.18
N VAL A 8 -6.21 7.48 2.53
CA VAL A 8 -6.35 8.94 2.70
C VAL A 8 -5.34 9.67 1.83
N GLU A 9 -5.76 10.79 1.24
CA GLU A 9 -4.87 11.66 0.48
C GLU A 9 -3.98 12.49 1.41
N MET A 10 -2.71 12.62 1.04
CA MET A 10 -1.77 13.44 1.78
C MET A 10 -2.01 14.93 1.47
N LYS A 11 -1.99 15.78 2.51
CA LYS A 11 -2.26 17.22 2.36
C LYS A 11 -1.08 18.04 1.85
N LYS A 12 0.16 17.61 2.11
CA LYS A 12 1.39 18.40 1.86
C LYS A 12 2.18 17.96 0.62
N LYS A 13 1.95 16.75 0.13
CA LYS A 13 2.61 16.16 -1.03
C LYS A 13 1.60 15.35 -1.82
N VAL A 14 1.83 15.19 -3.12
CA VAL A 14 1.06 14.26 -3.95
C VAL A 14 1.36 12.85 -3.43
N GLY A 15 0.36 12.22 -2.84
CA GLY A 15 0.54 10.93 -2.20
C GLY A 15 -0.74 10.44 -1.54
N LYS A 16 -0.77 9.13 -1.26
CA LYS A 16 -1.85 8.46 -0.53
C LYS A 16 -1.27 7.55 0.53
N ILE A 17 -1.94 7.49 1.68
CA ILE A 17 -1.67 6.50 2.73
C ILE A 17 -2.72 5.41 2.55
N LEU A 18 -2.29 4.23 2.14
CA LEU A 18 -3.15 3.06 2.02
C LEU A 18 -3.27 2.35 3.36
N PHE A 19 -4.45 1.81 3.63
CA PHE A 19 -4.71 0.89 4.72
C PHE A 19 -4.96 -0.47 4.10
N VAL A 20 -4.07 -1.42 4.38
CA VAL A 20 -4.18 -2.77 3.85
C VAL A 20 -4.36 -3.78 4.95
N GLU A 21 -5.08 -4.85 4.66
CA GLU A 21 -5.16 -6.03 5.53
C GLU A 21 -4.43 -7.20 4.91
N GLN A 22 -3.79 -8.00 5.75
CA GLN A 22 -3.09 -9.22 5.36
C GLN A 22 -3.41 -10.36 6.32
N ASP A 23 -3.79 -11.50 5.75
CA ASP A 23 -3.94 -12.75 6.47
C ASP A 23 -2.60 -13.48 6.63
N GLY A 24 -2.45 -14.20 7.74
CA GLY A 24 -1.33 -15.14 7.95
C GLY A 24 0.01 -14.48 8.26
N VAL A 25 0.00 -13.31 8.91
CA VAL A 25 1.22 -12.69 9.45
C VAL A 25 1.58 -13.36 10.77
N ASP A 26 2.82 -13.84 10.87
CA ASP A 26 3.31 -14.57 12.04
C ASP A 26 3.10 -13.78 13.34
N GLY A 27 2.54 -14.44 14.35
CA GLY A 27 2.26 -13.84 15.66
C GLY A 27 1.01 -12.96 15.73
N CYS A 28 0.22 -12.84 14.65
CA CYS A 28 -1.05 -12.12 14.65
C CYS A 28 -2.25 -13.08 14.68
N VAL A 29 -3.12 -12.95 15.68
CA VAL A 29 -4.43 -13.63 15.67
C VAL A 29 -5.42 -12.78 14.88
N GLY A 30 -5.93 -13.32 13.78
CA GLY A 30 -6.81 -12.60 12.85
C GLY A 30 -6.05 -12.00 11.67
N LYS A 31 -6.39 -10.75 11.30
CA LYS A 31 -5.77 -10.01 10.19
C LYS A 31 -4.83 -8.93 10.70
N ALA A 32 -3.62 -8.89 10.15
CA ALA A 32 -2.72 -7.77 10.35
C ALA A 32 -3.19 -6.59 9.48
N THR A 33 -3.07 -5.37 10.00
CA THR A 33 -3.35 -4.16 9.22
C THR A 33 -2.12 -3.27 9.20
N GLU A 34 -1.79 -2.77 8.01
CA GLU A 34 -0.59 -1.97 7.78
C GLU A 34 -0.90 -0.70 7.00
N LYS A 35 0.00 0.28 7.13
CA LYS A 35 -0.07 1.54 6.38
C LYS A 35 1.04 1.56 5.34
N ILE A 36 0.66 1.79 4.09
CA ILE A 36 1.62 1.92 2.98
C ILE A 36 1.55 3.33 2.43
N PHE A 37 2.71 3.98 2.35
CA PHE A 37 2.83 5.34 1.85
C PHE A 37 3.18 5.29 0.35
N LEU A 38 2.28 5.77 -0.49
CA LEU A 38 2.52 5.98 -1.91
C LEU A 38 2.71 7.46 -2.18
N PHE A 39 3.69 7.77 -3.00
CA PHE A 39 4.02 9.13 -3.40
C PHE A 39 3.84 9.28 -4.92
N ASP A 40 3.64 10.53 -5.34
CA ASP A 40 3.68 10.95 -6.74
C ASP A 40 2.81 10.06 -7.66
N ASP A 41 3.41 9.53 -8.73
CA ASP A 41 2.73 8.74 -9.77
C ASP A 41 2.15 7.42 -9.24
N LEU A 42 2.81 6.77 -8.29
CA LEU A 42 2.29 5.54 -7.67
C LEU A 42 0.97 5.77 -6.95
N SER A 43 0.78 6.94 -6.33
CA SER A 43 -0.48 7.28 -5.66
C SER A 43 -1.65 7.45 -6.62
N GLN A 44 -1.37 7.76 -7.89
CA GLN A 44 -2.40 7.97 -8.91
C GLN A 44 -2.96 6.64 -9.46
N LYS A 45 -2.22 5.52 -9.27
CA LYS A 45 -2.68 4.18 -9.63
C LYS A 45 -3.85 3.68 -8.78
N ILE A 46 -4.04 4.25 -7.59
CA ILE A 46 -5.13 3.89 -6.67
C ILE A 46 -6.33 4.80 -6.90
N LYS A 47 -7.48 4.20 -7.21
CA LYS A 47 -8.77 4.89 -7.43
C LYS A 47 -9.77 4.52 -6.33
N PRO A 48 -10.88 5.26 -6.17
CA PRO A 48 -11.93 4.90 -5.21
C PRO A 48 -12.39 3.45 -5.37
N ASP A 49 -12.58 3.00 -6.61
CA ASP A 49 -13.02 1.63 -6.94
C ASP A 49 -11.98 0.54 -6.60
N SER A 50 -10.72 0.93 -6.35
CA SER A 50 -9.69 -0.02 -5.91
C SER A 50 -9.90 -0.51 -4.47
N VAL A 51 -10.71 0.20 -3.67
CA VAL A 51 -11.02 -0.23 -2.30
C VAL A 51 -11.81 -1.54 -2.34
N GLY A 52 -11.43 -2.48 -1.48
CA GLY A 52 -11.99 -3.82 -1.44
C GLY A 52 -11.30 -4.83 -2.36
N HIS A 53 -10.40 -4.38 -3.24
CA HIS A 53 -9.66 -5.24 -4.16
C HIS A 53 -8.30 -5.68 -3.60
N GLU A 54 -7.76 -6.74 -4.20
CA GLU A 54 -6.38 -7.15 -3.96
C GLU A 54 -5.41 -6.13 -4.52
N VAL A 55 -4.32 -5.91 -3.79
CA VAL A 55 -3.20 -5.10 -4.27
C VAL A 55 -1.90 -5.88 -4.17
N ILE A 56 -1.11 -5.82 -5.22
CA ILE A 56 0.28 -6.26 -5.21
C ILE A 56 1.14 -5.04 -5.03
N ILE A 57 1.91 -5.00 -3.94
CA ILE A 57 2.91 -3.97 -3.70
C ILE A 57 4.29 -4.57 -3.97
N SER A 58 5.03 -3.97 -4.90
CA SER A 58 6.40 -4.33 -5.19
C SER A 58 7.34 -3.37 -4.47
N TYR A 59 8.30 -3.89 -3.71
CA TYR A 59 9.32 -3.10 -3.04
C TYR A 59 10.65 -3.22 -3.77
N SER A 60 11.41 -2.14 -3.77
CA SER A 60 12.80 -2.13 -4.22
C SER A 60 13.68 -1.46 -3.16
N CYS A 61 14.99 -1.53 -3.35
CA CYS A 61 15.97 -1.01 -2.41
C CYS A 61 16.70 0.18 -3.04
N GLY A 62 16.69 1.32 -2.37
CA GLY A 62 17.42 2.51 -2.81
C GLY A 62 18.92 2.37 -2.57
N TYR A 63 19.71 3.29 -3.15
CA TYR A 63 21.17 3.35 -2.98
C TYR A 63 21.65 3.42 -1.52
N ASN A 64 20.79 3.85 -0.59
CA ASN A 64 21.06 3.94 0.85
C ASN A 64 20.60 2.70 1.64
N GLY A 65 20.20 1.62 0.97
CA GLY A 65 19.69 0.40 1.61
C GLY A 65 18.25 0.50 2.13
N LYS A 66 17.56 1.63 1.94
CA LYS A 66 16.17 1.79 2.40
C LYS A 66 15.21 1.22 1.37
N ALA A 67 14.29 0.37 1.84
CA ALA A 67 13.19 -0.11 1.04
C ALA A 67 12.23 1.03 0.67
N TYR A 68 11.73 1.03 -0.56
CA TYR A 68 10.67 1.92 -1.03
C TYR A 68 9.68 1.14 -1.90
N VAL A 69 8.46 1.67 -2.02
CA VAL A 69 7.46 1.08 -2.93
C VAL A 69 7.86 1.43 -4.37
N ALA A 70 8.18 0.41 -5.16
CA ALA A 70 8.57 0.54 -6.55
C ALA A 70 7.37 0.46 -7.50
N ASP A 71 6.35 -0.32 -7.14
CA ASP A 71 5.12 -0.42 -7.92
C ASP A 71 3.92 -0.84 -7.07
N VAL A 72 2.73 -0.51 -7.56
CA VAL A 72 1.45 -0.99 -7.02
C VAL A 72 0.52 -1.39 -8.16
N VAL A 73 -0.03 -2.60 -8.08
CA VAL A 73 -0.99 -3.14 -9.04
C VAL A 73 -2.26 -3.55 -8.31
N VAL A 74 -3.41 -3.03 -8.76
CA VAL A 74 -4.74 -3.45 -8.28
C VAL A 74 -5.21 -4.59 -9.17
N LYS A 75 -5.67 -5.69 -8.57
CA LYS A 75 -6.27 -6.83 -9.30
C LYS A 75 -7.78 -6.73 -9.36
#